data_AF-A0A1U8MP90-F1
#
_entry.id   AF-A0A1U8MP90-F1
#
_cell.length_a   1.000
_cell.length_b   1.000
_cell.length_c   1.000
_cell.angle_alpha   90.00
_cell.angle_beta   90.00
_cell.angle_gamma   90.00
#
_symmetry.space_group_name_H-M   'P 1'
#
loop_
_entity.id
_entity.type
_entity.pdbx_description
1 polymer ?
#
loop_
_entity_poly.entity_id
_entity_poly.type
_entity_poly.pdbx_seq_one_letter_code
_entity_poly.pdbx_strand_id
1 'polypeptide(L)'
;MFWILTLLIDRYVERISRRICNLAYVTWVVAQNLQLLALRLLADNIIGHKTLCLERAFDRNLLASFLVANLLTGLVNLSVDTIFVSPLSAVLILVSYSLTLCVVMVLIDFSGVKYKFW
;
A
#
# COMPACT_ATOMS: atom_id res chain seq x y z
N MET A 1 1.81 -20.48 -6.19
CA MET A 1 3.19 -20.69 -6.70
C MET A 1 4.14 -19.53 -6.35
N PHE A 2 3.84 -18.28 -6.72
CA PHE A 2 4.76 -17.15 -6.52
C PHE A 2 5.18 -16.90 -5.05
N TRP A 3 4.29 -17.16 -4.09
CA TRP A 3 4.63 -17.09 -2.66
C TRP A 3 5.64 -18.14 -2.23
N ILE A 4 5.50 -19.37 -2.72
CA ILE A 4 6.44 -20.46 -2.44
C ILE A 4 7.80 -20.12 -3.04
N LEU A 5 7.82 -19.60 -4.27
CA LEU A 5 9.04 -19.12 -4.91
C LEU A 5 9.72 -18.01 -4.09
N THR A 6 8.94 -17.06 -3.58
CA THR A 6 9.47 -15.97 -2.73
C THR A 6 10.13 -16.52 -1.47
N LEU A 7 9.49 -17.48 -0.78
CA LEU A 7 10.03 -18.11 0.42
C LEU A 7 11.28 -18.94 0.14
N LEU A 8 11.35 -19.59 -1.03
CA LEU A 8 12.55 -20.32 -1.45
C LEU A 8 13.72 -19.37 -1.72
N ILE A 9 13.50 -18.28 -2.47
CA ILE A 9 14.55 -17.31 -2.77
C ILE A 9 15.04 -16.63 -1.48
N ASP A 10 14.12 -16.25 -0.58
CA ASP A 10 14.47 -15.65 0.72
C ASP A 10 15.35 -16.57 1.59
N ARG A 11 15.07 -17.88 1.56
CA ARG A 11 15.80 -18.87 2.37
C ARG A 11 17.12 -19.33 1.77
N TYR A 12 17.19 -19.48 0.44
CA TYR A 12 18.33 -20.12 -0.24
C TYR A 12 19.27 -19.14 -0.94
N VAL A 13 18.81 -17.96 -1.35
CA VAL A 13 19.62 -16.99 -2.10
C VAL A 13 20.00 -15.82 -1.20
N GLU A 14 19.04 -14.99 -0.83
CA GLU A 14 19.25 -13.77 -0.05
C GLU A 14 17.99 -13.36 0.70
N ARG A 15 18.15 -12.85 1.93
CA ARG A 15 17.03 -12.30 2.71
C ARG A 15 16.41 -11.09 2.01
N ILE A 16 15.10 -10.95 2.10
CA ILE A 16 14.36 -9.81 1.53
C ILE A 16 14.92 -8.50 2.07
N SER A 17 15.45 -7.66 1.17
CA SER A 17 15.99 -6.34 1.52
C SER A 17 15.38 -5.25 0.65
N ARG A 18 14.61 -4.37 1.31
CA ARG A 18 14.01 -3.18 0.67
C ARG A 18 15.05 -2.17 0.18
N ARG A 19 16.25 -2.14 0.78
CA ARG A 19 17.29 -1.14 0.46
C ARG A 19 18.05 -1.44 -0.83
N ILE A 20 18.25 -2.73 -1.14
CA ILE A 20 19.03 -3.19 -2.30
C ILE A 20 18.09 -3.57 -3.45
N CYS A 21 16.78 -3.67 -3.20
CA CYS A 21 15.78 -4.11 -4.18
C CYS A 21 16.17 -5.47 -4.78
N ASN A 22 16.53 -6.44 -3.92
CA ASN A 22 17.03 -7.73 -4.37
C ASN A 22 15.94 -8.62 -5.00
N LEU A 23 16.36 -9.72 -5.61
CA LEU A 23 15.45 -10.64 -6.31
C LEU A 23 14.30 -11.15 -5.41
N ALA A 24 14.61 -11.45 -4.14
CA ALA A 24 13.61 -11.87 -3.17
C ALA A 24 12.54 -10.78 -2.94
N TYR A 25 12.97 -9.52 -2.82
CA TYR A 25 12.07 -8.38 -2.69
C TYR A 25 11.19 -8.19 -3.93
N VAL A 26 11.76 -8.23 -5.13
CA VAL A 26 10.98 -8.09 -6.38
C VAL A 26 9.94 -9.20 -6.50
N THR A 27 10.33 -10.44 -6.24
CA THR A 27 9.41 -11.60 -6.30
C THR A 27 8.30 -11.47 -5.27
N TRP A 28 8.62 -10.99 -4.06
CA TRP A 28 7.64 -10.72 -3.02
C TRP A 28 6.61 -9.66 -3.44
N VAL A 29 7.07 -8.54 -4.02
CA VAL A 29 6.18 -7.48 -4.53
C VAL A 29 5.28 -8.02 -5.65
N VAL A 30 5.83 -8.81 -6.58
CA VAL A 30 5.04 -9.43 -7.66
C VAL A 30 4.01 -10.40 -7.10
N ALA A 31 4.38 -11.23 -6.13
CA ALA A 31 3.47 -12.18 -5.49
C ALA A 31 2.29 -11.48 -4.79
N GLN A 32 2.56 -10.39 -4.08
CA GLN A 32 1.54 -9.57 -3.41
C GLN A 32 0.56 -8.94 -4.42
N ASN A 33 1.06 -8.34 -5.50
CA ASN A 33 0.21 -7.72 -6.53
C ASN A 33 -0.66 -8.76 -7.23
N LEU A 34 -0.08 -9.92 -7.60
CA LEU A 34 -0.84 -11.00 -8.24
C LEU A 34 -1.89 -11.59 -7.29
N GLN A 35 -1.60 -11.70 -6.00
CA GLN A 35 -2.59 -12.16 -5.01
C GLN A 35 -3.76 -11.18 -4.88
N LEU A 36 -3.49 -9.87 -4.80
CA LEU A 36 -4.55 -8.85 -4.74
C LEU A 36 -5.40 -8.84 -6.01
N LEU A 37 -4.78 -8.94 -7.19
CA LEU A 37 -5.50 -9.03 -8.46
C LEU A 37 -6.38 -10.29 -8.53
N ALA A 38 -5.84 -11.45 -8.13
CA ALA A 38 -6.59 -12.70 -8.08
C ALA A 38 -7.78 -12.60 -7.12
N LEU A 39 -7.59 -12.05 -5.92
CA LEU A 39 -8.66 -11.83 -4.97
C LEU A 39 -9.73 -10.89 -5.54
N ARG A 40 -9.32 -9.83 -6.24
CA ARG A 40 -10.26 -8.90 -6.87
C ARG A 40 -11.08 -9.58 -7.97
N LEU A 41 -10.44 -10.36 -8.84
CA LEU A 41 -11.14 -11.10 -9.89
C LEU A 41 -12.11 -12.15 -9.31
N LEU A 42 -11.72 -12.83 -8.23
CA LEU A 42 -12.61 -13.75 -7.51
C LEU A 42 -13.79 -13.01 -6.88
N ALA A 43 -13.56 -11.85 -6.26
CA ALA A 43 -14.61 -11.03 -5.68
C ALA A 43 -15.61 -10.55 -6.75
N ASP A 44 -15.12 -10.11 -7.91
CA ASP A 44 -15.96 -9.70 -9.03
C ASP A 44 -16.82 -10.87 -9.57
N ASN A 45 -16.28 -12.09 -9.59
CA ASN A 45 -17.02 -13.28 -10.03
C ASN A 45 -18.08 -13.75 -9.02
N ILE A 46 -17.87 -13.52 -7.71
CA ILE A 46 -18.80 -13.96 -6.66
C ILE A 46 -19.87 -12.90 -6.36
N ILE A 47 -19.45 -11.63 -6.21
CA ILE A 47 -20.29 -10.53 -5.69
C ILE A 47 -20.84 -9.66 -6.84
N GLY A 48 -20.30 -9.81 -8.04
CA GLY A 48 -20.57 -8.96 -9.19
C GLY A 48 -19.72 -7.69 -9.17
N HIS A 49 -19.62 -7.02 -10.32
CA HIS A 49 -18.82 -5.80 -10.46
C HIS A 49 -19.35 -4.66 -9.57
N LYS A 50 -18.68 -4.42 -8.44
CA LYS A 50 -18.89 -3.25 -7.60
C LYS A 50 -17.56 -2.60 -7.28
N THR A 51 -17.37 -1.37 -7.76
CA THR A 51 -16.23 -0.54 -7.37
C THR A 51 -16.42 -0.07 -5.93
N LEU A 52 -15.49 -0.42 -5.05
CA LEU A 52 -15.53 0.06 -3.67
C LEU A 52 -15.34 1.59 -3.67
N CYS A 53 -16.03 2.28 -2.77
CA CYS A 53 -15.92 3.74 -2.65
C CYS A 53 -14.46 4.18 -2.42
N LEU A 54 -13.72 3.42 -1.60
CA LEU A 54 -12.31 3.68 -1.35
C LEU A 54 -11.47 3.55 -2.64
N GLU A 55 -11.64 2.47 -3.41
CA GLU A 55 -10.92 2.28 -4.67
C GLU A 55 -11.21 3.40 -5.66
N ARG A 56 -12.48 3.79 -5.80
CA ARG A 56 -12.87 4.93 -6.63
C ARG A 56 -12.18 6.22 -6.19
N ALA A 57 -12.09 6.48 -4.89
CA ALA A 57 -11.43 7.66 -4.34
C ALA A 57 -9.93 7.69 -4.67
N PHE A 58 -9.24 6.53 -4.58
CA PHE A 58 -7.83 6.42 -4.95
C PHE A 58 -7.60 6.50 -6.46
N ASP A 59 -8.41 5.80 -7.27
CA ASP A 59 -8.29 5.77 -8.73
C ASP A 59 -8.56 7.14 -9.36
N ARG A 60 -9.52 7.89 -8.82
CA ARG A 60 -9.90 9.21 -9.38
C ARG A 60 -8.79 10.25 -9.23
N ASN A 61 -7.98 10.16 -8.18
CA ASN A 61 -6.99 11.15 -7.78
C ASN A 61 -5.64 10.51 -7.39
N LEU A 62 -5.14 9.58 -8.22
CA LEU A 62 -3.93 8.80 -7.92
C LEU A 62 -2.69 9.67 -7.64
N LEU A 63 -2.48 10.76 -8.37
CA LEU A 63 -1.35 11.66 -8.13
C LEU A 63 -1.47 12.37 -6.78
N ALA A 64 -2.66 12.87 -6.45
CA ALA A 64 -2.90 13.54 -5.18
C ALA A 64 -2.77 12.56 -4.00
N SER A 65 -3.24 11.33 -4.17
CA SER A 65 -3.10 10.26 -3.17
C SER A 65 -1.62 9.95 -2.90
N PHE A 66 -0.83 9.84 -3.96
CA PHE A 66 0.62 9.67 -3.87
C PHE A 66 1.30 10.83 -3.14
N LEU A 67 0.93 12.07 -3.45
CA LEU A 67 1.53 13.24 -2.82
C LEU A 67 1.17 13.35 -1.33
N VAL A 68 -0.10 13.15 -0.97
CA VAL A 68 -0.56 13.15 0.42
C VAL A 68 0.11 12.03 1.21
N ALA A 69 0.21 10.82 0.64
CA ALA A 69 0.90 9.70 1.27
C ALA A 69 2.37 10.02 1.59
N ASN A 70 3.10 10.61 0.63
CA ASN A 70 4.50 11.00 0.84
C ASN A 70 4.63 12.10 1.90
N LEU A 71 3.74 13.10 1.89
CA LEU A 71 3.75 14.19 2.88
C LEU A 71 3.48 13.66 4.29
N LEU A 72 2.46 12.81 4.45
CA LEU A 72 2.13 12.18 5.73
C LEU A 72 3.27 11.26 6.21
N THR A 73 3.90 10.51 5.32
CA THR A 73 5.06 9.66 5.67
C THR A 73 6.25 10.51 6.12
N GLY A 74 6.50 11.64 5.44
CA GLY A 74 7.51 12.62 5.84
C GLY A 74 7.21 13.24 7.21
N LEU A 75 5.95 13.60 7.47
CA LEU A 75 5.51 14.15 8.76
C LEU A 75 5.76 13.16 9.90
N VAL A 76 5.40 11.90 9.73
CA VAL A 76 5.65 10.84 10.73
C VAL A 76 7.15 10.69 11.00
N ASN A 77 7.99 10.67 9.95
CA ASN A 77 9.44 10.54 10.10
C ASN A 77 10.11 11.75 10.78
N LEU A 78 9.54 12.95 10.67
CA LEU A 78 10.03 14.15 11.35
C LEU A 78 9.51 14.28 12.79
N SER A 79 8.33 13.71 13.07
CA SER A 79 7.67 13.83 14.38
C SER A 79 8.09 12.73 15.36
N VAL A 80 8.52 11.57 14.84
CA VAL A 80 8.83 10.38 15.63
C VAL A 80 10.20 9.86 15.23
N ASP A 81 11.05 9.59 16.22
CA ASP A 81 12.31 8.87 16.04
C ASP A 81 12.06 7.39 15.76
N THR A 82 11.55 7.10 14.55
CA THR A 82 11.06 5.78 14.12
C THR A 82 12.06 4.64 14.29
N ILE A 83 13.37 4.94 14.34
CA ILE A 83 14.45 3.95 14.50
C ILE A 83 14.43 3.29 15.88
N PHE A 84 13.97 3.99 16.93
CA PHE A 84 13.97 3.49 18.31
C PHE A 84 12.59 3.04 18.80
N VAL A 85 11.58 3.09 17.92
CA VAL A 85 10.20 2.76 18.26
C VAL A 85 10.02 1.25 18.39
N SER A 86 9.30 0.84 19.44
CA SER A 86 8.97 -0.58 19.66
C SER A 86 8.13 -1.16 18.50
N PRO A 87 8.19 -2.48 18.22
CA PRO A 87 7.44 -3.08 17.11
C PRO A 87 5.93 -2.82 17.18
N LEU A 88 5.33 -2.87 18.38
CA LEU A 88 3.91 -2.61 18.57
C LEU A 88 3.56 -1.16 18.24
N SER A 89 4.35 -0.21 18.76
CA SER A 89 4.17 1.22 18.48
C SER A 89 4.35 1.52 16.99
N ALA A 90 5.30 0.87 16.31
CA ALA A 90 5.52 1.02 14.87
C ALA A 90 4.31 0.55 14.06
N VAL A 91 3.72 -0.60 14.42
CA VAL A 91 2.49 -1.09 13.78
C VAL A 91 1.32 -0.13 14.03
N LEU A 92 1.15 0.38 15.25
CA LEU A 92 0.11 1.37 15.56
C LEU A 92 0.26 2.65 14.75
N ILE A 93 1.48 3.16 14.62
CA ILE A 93 1.77 4.33 13.76
C ILE A 93 1.36 4.01 12.32
N LEU A 94 1.77 2.87 11.77
CA LEU A 94 1.45 2.50 10.39
C LEU A 94 -0.07 2.35 10.15
N VAL A 95 -0.79 1.73 11.09
CA VAL A 95 -2.26 1.60 11.03
C VAL A 95 -2.93 2.97 11.08
N SER A 96 -2.51 3.83 12.03
CA SER A 96 -3.06 5.19 12.15
C SER A 96 -2.81 6.03 10.90
N TYR A 97 -1.60 5.91 10.32
CA TYR A 97 -1.21 6.57 9.07
C TYR A 97 -2.11 6.11 7.91
N SER A 98 -2.27 4.79 7.73
CA SER A 98 -3.09 4.23 6.66
C SER A 98 -4.56 4.62 6.79
N LEU A 99 -5.11 4.63 8.00
CA LEU A 99 -6.48 5.09 8.26
C LEU A 99 -6.64 6.58 7.93
N THR A 100 -5.68 7.41 8.35
CA THR A 100 -5.70 8.85 8.07
C THR A 100 -5.67 9.11 6.57
N LEU A 101 -4.82 8.39 5.83
CA LEU A 101 -4.76 8.48 4.38
C LEU A 101 -6.09 8.09 3.71
N CYS A 102 -6.69 6.98 4.13
CA CYS A 102 -8.01 6.55 3.63
C CYS A 102 -9.10 7.61 3.85
N VAL A 103 -9.18 8.19 5.07
CA VAL A 103 -10.17 9.22 5.40
C VAL A 103 -9.94 10.47 4.55
N VAL A 104 -8.71 10.94 4.43
CA VAL A 104 -8.37 12.13 3.62
C VAL A 104 -8.75 11.91 2.16
N MET A 105 -8.44 10.75 1.60
CA MET A 105 -8.77 10.45 0.20
C MET A 105 -10.27 10.40 -0.06
N VAL A 106 -11.05 9.84 0.86
CA VAL A 106 -12.51 9.82 0.78
C VAL A 106 -13.08 11.24 0.89
N LEU A 107 -12.58 12.08 1.80
CA LEU A 107 -13.01 13.47 1.93
C LEU A 107 -12.70 14.30 0.67
N ILE A 108 -11.53 14.10 0.05
CA ILE A 108 -11.15 14.73 -1.22
C ILE A 108 -12.11 14.29 -2.34
N ASP A 109 -12.45 13.01 -2.39
CA ASP A 109 -13.40 12.49 -3.38
C ASP A 109 -14.80 13.12 -3.21
N PHE A 110 -15.31 13.18 -1.97
CA PHE A 110 -16.59 13.82 -1.64
C PHE A 110 -16.60 15.33 -1.94
N SER A 111 -15.48 16.01 -1.78
CA SER A 111 -15.35 17.44 -2.11
C SER A 111 -15.44 17.72 -3.61
N GLY A 112 -15.52 16.68 -4.45
CA GLY A 112 -15.64 16.82 -5.90
C GLY A 112 -14.37 17.32 -6.58
N VAL A 113 -13.31 17.60 -5.84
CA VAL A 113 -12.07 18.16 -6.37
C VAL A 113 -11.30 17.07 -7.11
N LYS A 114 -11.27 17.20 -8.43
CA LYS A 114 -10.47 16.34 -9.31
C LYS A 114 -9.18 17.07 -9.62
N TYR A 115 -8.11 16.73 -8.93
CA TYR A 115 -6.77 17.23 -9.24
C TYR A 115 -6.20 16.44 -10.42
N LYS A 116 -6.81 16.61 -11.60
CA LYS A 116 -6.35 15.98 -12.83
C LYS A 116 -5.26 16.88 -13.44
N PHE A 117 -4.02 16.73 -13.00
CA PHE A 117 -2.88 17.16 -13.81
C PHE A 117 -2.64 16.05 -14.83
N TRP A 118 -3.31 16.20 -15.99
CA TRP A 118 -3.40 15.30 -17.16
C TRP A 118 -4.68 14.46 -17.27
#